data_AF-A0A3D0XH47-F1
#
_entry.id   AF-A0A3D0XH47-F1
#
_cell.length_a   1.000
_cell.length_b   1.000
_cell.length_c   1.000
_cell.angle_alpha   90.00
_cell.angle_beta   90.00
_cell.angle_gamma   90.00
#
_symmetry.space_group_name_H-M   'P 1'
#
loop_
_entity.id
_entity.type
_entity.pdbx_description
1 polymer ?
#
loop_
_entity_poly.entity_id
_entity_poly.type
_entity_poly.pdbx_seq_one_letter_code
_entity_poly.pdbx_strand_id
1 'polypeptide(L)'
;DQVCLEWSGLDGRDYRIEGSEVLGGAAWELIGETRLEGEVGQTCLPLTTPYRFFRVALLSEVDSEEPVLEITQYLDPSISMMDGQVCLRWEAMEGVFYHIEGVASLDFQEQWTLIERIDPSMEEALYCIELPAEFFFYRIAVLEEVDQGGNSTIDPTPVDYDSAAIGQVLLEGDSVVITWTGDPSDVFRLSYATSLLGPWMELEAEIRSENSQFRFEDPQALEMDAASPRFYRLDKWVMP
;
A
#
# COMPACT_ATOMS: atom_id res chain seq x y z
N ASP A 1 21.56 18.10 -44.11
CA ASP A 1 21.56 16.95 -43.20
C ASP A 1 20.83 17.29 -41.92
N GLN A 2 19.99 16.38 -41.43
CA GLN A 2 19.17 16.55 -40.24
C GLN A 2 19.27 15.33 -39.32
N VAL A 3 19.06 15.53 -38.03
CA VAL A 3 18.80 14.45 -37.06
C VAL A 3 17.31 14.45 -36.76
N CYS A 4 16.66 13.30 -36.87
CA CYS A 4 15.25 13.16 -36.55
C CYS A 4 15.09 12.39 -35.23
N LEU A 5 14.32 12.98 -34.33
CA LEU A 5 13.84 12.35 -33.12
C LEU A 5 12.51 11.70 -33.45
N GLU A 6 12.40 10.41 -33.17
CA GLU A 6 11.16 9.64 -33.26
C GLU A 6 10.81 9.12 -31.87
N TRP A 7 9.53 9.18 -31.52
CA TRP A 7 9.02 8.68 -30.25
C TRP A 7 7.66 8.05 -30.42
N SER A 8 7.35 7.06 -29.59
CA SER A 8 5.98 6.59 -29.42
C SER A 8 5.22 7.54 -28.49
N GLY A 9 3.99 7.87 -28.85
CA GLY A 9 3.13 8.74 -28.07
C GLY A 9 1.66 8.33 -28.16
N LEU A 10 0.82 9.08 -27.46
CA LEU A 10 -0.62 8.90 -27.41
C LEU A 10 -1.26 9.83 -28.44
N ASP A 11 -2.18 9.29 -29.23
CA ASP A 11 -2.92 10.07 -30.23
C ASP A 11 -3.67 11.24 -29.59
N GLY A 12 -3.65 12.38 -30.27
CA GLY A 12 -4.34 13.60 -29.86
C GLY A 12 -3.71 14.33 -28.67
N ARG A 13 -2.49 13.99 -28.25
CA ARG A 13 -1.82 14.63 -27.10
C ARG A 13 -0.72 15.60 -27.52
N ASP A 14 -0.54 16.65 -26.72
CA ASP A 14 0.51 17.64 -26.90
C ASP A 14 1.83 17.18 -26.25
N TYR A 15 2.95 17.41 -26.93
CA TYR A 15 4.29 17.03 -26.48
C TYR A 15 5.23 18.22 -26.62
N ARG A 16 6.12 18.42 -25.64
CA ARG A 16 7.26 19.34 -25.77
C ARG A 16 8.54 18.58 -26.07
N ILE A 17 9.36 19.15 -26.92
CA ILE A 17 10.68 18.67 -27.30
C ILE A 17 11.71 19.61 -26.70
N GLU A 18 12.67 19.06 -25.98
CA GLU A 18 13.68 19.83 -25.27
C GLU A 18 15.10 19.35 -25.61
N GLY A 19 16.05 20.27 -25.60
CA GLY A 19 17.47 20.03 -25.89
C GLY A 19 18.39 20.48 -24.75
N SER A 20 19.53 19.82 -24.63
CA SER A 20 20.63 20.28 -23.76
C SER A 20 21.99 20.06 -24.40
N GLU A 21 22.94 20.96 -24.16
CA GLU A 21 24.33 20.84 -24.61
C GLU A 21 25.16 19.90 -23.72
N VAL A 22 24.77 19.73 -22.44
CA VAL A 22 25.50 18.95 -21.42
C VAL A 22 24.56 18.09 -20.55
N LEU A 23 25.00 16.90 -20.16
CA LEU A 23 24.30 16.08 -19.16
C LEU A 23 24.66 16.56 -17.74
N GLY A 24 23.66 16.74 -16.87
CA GLY A 24 23.88 16.85 -15.42
C GLY A 24 24.11 18.24 -14.83
N GLY A 25 23.58 19.32 -15.43
CA GLY A 25 23.64 20.63 -14.76
C GLY A 25 23.14 21.86 -15.53
N ALA A 26 22.84 21.77 -16.83
CA ALA A 26 22.21 22.85 -17.58
C ALA A 26 20.68 22.72 -17.56
N ALA A 27 19.99 23.86 -17.70
CA ALA A 27 18.55 23.88 -17.95
C ALA A 27 18.27 23.30 -19.35
N TRP A 28 17.23 22.48 -19.46
CA TRP A 28 16.73 22.02 -20.75
C TRP A 28 16.06 23.18 -21.48
N GLU A 29 16.41 23.39 -22.75
CA GLU A 29 15.82 24.45 -23.57
C GLU A 29 14.68 23.89 -24.41
N LEU A 30 13.58 24.63 -24.48
CA LEU A 30 12.43 24.27 -25.32
C LEU A 30 12.79 24.45 -26.79
N ILE A 31 12.76 23.33 -27.53
CA ILE A 31 12.98 23.30 -28.98
C ILE A 31 11.66 23.54 -29.72
N GLY A 32 10.57 22.95 -29.22
CA GLY A 32 9.24 23.12 -29.82
C GLY A 32 8.18 22.26 -29.14
N GLU A 33 6.94 22.45 -29.56
CA GLU A 33 5.78 21.71 -29.08
C GLU A 33 4.97 21.19 -30.28
N THR A 34 4.35 20.02 -30.13
CA THR A 34 3.56 19.40 -31.19
C THR A 34 2.43 18.56 -30.62
N ARG A 35 1.24 18.67 -31.23
CA ARG A 35 0.13 17.75 -30.99
C ARG A 35 0.28 16.55 -31.90
N LEU A 36 0.23 15.35 -31.32
CA LEU A 36 0.41 14.11 -32.05
C LEU A 36 -0.90 13.69 -32.74
N GLU A 37 -0.83 13.34 -34.02
CA GLU A 37 -1.89 12.67 -34.76
C GLU A 37 -1.41 11.24 -35.09
N GLY A 38 -1.87 10.27 -34.32
CA GLY A 38 -1.41 8.88 -34.31
C GLY A 38 -0.48 8.54 -33.14
N GLU A 39 0.17 7.38 -33.20
CA GLU A 39 0.97 6.83 -32.09
C GLU A 39 2.48 7.09 -32.21
N VAL A 40 2.93 7.73 -33.30
CA VAL A 40 4.35 7.96 -33.58
C VAL A 40 4.59 9.43 -33.92
N GLY A 41 5.42 10.07 -33.12
CA GLY A 41 5.86 11.44 -33.33
C GLY A 41 7.23 11.50 -33.97
N GLN A 42 7.43 12.52 -34.80
CA GLN A 42 8.72 12.78 -35.41
C GLN A 42 8.99 14.29 -35.46
N THR A 43 10.20 14.69 -35.08
CA THR A 43 10.70 16.04 -35.33
C THR A 43 12.14 15.99 -35.81
N CYS A 44 12.49 16.82 -36.80
CA CYS A 44 13.83 16.83 -37.38
C CYS A 44 14.51 18.16 -37.11
N LEU A 45 15.74 18.09 -36.60
CA LEU A 45 16.59 19.23 -36.26
C LEU A 45 17.77 19.29 -37.23
N PRO A 46 18.27 20.49 -37.55
CA PRO A 46 19.47 20.61 -38.36
C PRO A 46 20.67 20.01 -37.60
N LEU A 47 21.60 19.34 -38.32
CA LEU A 47 22.84 18.83 -37.69
C LEU A 47 23.73 19.93 -37.09
N THR A 48 23.44 21.20 -37.38
CA THR A 48 24.11 22.36 -36.77
C THR A 48 23.52 22.76 -35.41
N THR A 49 22.57 22.00 -34.87
CA THR A 49 22.00 22.26 -33.54
C THR A 49 23.10 22.21 -32.46
N PRO A 50 23.09 23.12 -31.47
CA PRO A 50 24.06 23.09 -30.37
C PRO A 50 23.78 21.95 -29.38
N TYR A 51 22.55 21.42 -29.37
CA TYR A 51 22.12 20.40 -28.42
C TYR A 51 22.75 19.03 -28.74
N ARG A 52 23.21 18.36 -27.68
CA ARG A 52 23.78 17.00 -27.73
C ARG A 52 22.84 15.96 -27.14
N PHE A 53 21.88 16.40 -26.34
CA PHE A 53 20.91 15.57 -25.65
C PHE A 53 19.52 16.09 -25.96
N PHE A 54 18.58 15.16 -26.15
CA PHE A 54 17.20 15.46 -26.49
C PHE A 54 16.27 14.66 -25.59
N ARG A 55 15.13 15.25 -25.23
CA ARG A 55 14.03 14.55 -24.59
C ARG A 55 12.70 15.02 -25.16
N VAL A 56 11.70 14.16 -25.09
CA VAL A 56 10.32 14.47 -25.43
C VAL A 56 9.50 14.26 -24.17
N ALA A 57 8.73 15.26 -23.76
CA ALA A 57 7.86 15.20 -22.60
C ALA A 57 6.41 15.41 -23.04
N LEU A 58 5.51 14.55 -22.57
CA LEU A 58 4.08 14.73 -22.72
C LEU A 58 3.68 16.02 -21.99
N LEU A 59 3.08 16.96 -22.70
CA LEU A 59 2.39 18.10 -22.11
C LEU A 59 1.02 17.58 -21.69
N SER A 60 0.84 17.36 -20.39
CA SER A 60 -0.49 17.09 -19.85
C SER A 60 -1.39 18.27 -20.22
N GLU A 61 -2.49 18.02 -20.96
CA GLU A 61 -3.61 18.96 -20.93
C GLU A 61 -3.94 19.13 -19.45
N VAL A 62 -3.91 20.36 -18.96
CA VAL A 62 -4.22 20.70 -17.57
C VAL A 62 -5.73 20.52 -17.40
N ASP A 63 -6.21 19.28 -17.42
CA ASP A 63 -7.52 18.83 -16.89
C ASP A 63 -7.73 17.29 -16.98
N SER A 64 -6.67 16.49 -16.89
CA SER A 64 -6.80 15.10 -16.42
C SER A 64 -5.80 14.91 -15.29
N GLU A 65 -6.16 15.38 -14.10
CA GLU A 65 -5.43 15.04 -12.88
C GLU A 65 -5.50 13.52 -12.72
N GLU A 66 -4.34 12.87 -12.83
CA GLU A 66 -4.20 11.43 -12.61
C GLU A 66 -4.80 11.09 -11.25
N PRO A 67 -5.58 10.01 -11.14
CA PRO A 67 -6.09 9.57 -9.86
C PRO A 67 -4.92 9.34 -8.90
N VAL A 68 -5.03 9.87 -7.68
CA VAL A 68 -4.03 9.64 -6.64
C VAL A 68 -4.40 8.35 -5.93
N LEU A 69 -3.43 7.46 -5.75
CA LEU A 69 -3.61 6.27 -4.93
C LEU A 69 -3.50 6.66 -3.45
N GLU A 70 -4.59 6.51 -2.70
CA GLU A 70 -4.61 6.73 -1.25
C GLU A 70 -4.80 5.40 -0.52
N ILE A 71 -4.15 5.27 0.64
CA ILE A 71 -4.39 4.14 1.55
C ILE A 71 -5.73 4.38 2.22
N THR A 72 -6.71 3.54 1.92
CA THR A 72 -8.06 3.66 2.47
C THR A 72 -8.28 2.77 3.68
N GLN A 73 -7.64 1.59 3.71
CA GLN A 73 -7.77 0.63 4.80
C GLN A 73 -6.59 -0.35 4.86
N TYR A 74 -6.59 -1.19 5.90
CA TYR A 74 -5.67 -2.32 6.05
C TYR A 74 -6.44 -3.64 6.17
N LEU A 75 -5.89 -4.71 5.59
CA LEU A 75 -6.49 -6.05 5.63
C LEU A 75 -5.82 -6.94 6.70
N ASP A 76 -6.62 -7.86 7.24
CA ASP A 76 -6.18 -8.99 8.06
C ASP A 76 -6.10 -10.25 7.18
N PRO A 77 -4.90 -10.63 6.70
CA PRO A 77 -4.76 -11.82 5.87
C PRO A 77 -4.93 -13.10 6.67
N SER A 78 -5.36 -14.16 5.98
CA SER A 78 -5.13 -15.52 6.45
C SER A 78 -3.65 -15.89 6.30
N ILE A 79 -3.09 -16.54 7.31
CA ILE A 79 -1.66 -16.86 7.37
C ILE A 79 -1.45 -18.37 7.31
N SER A 80 -0.49 -18.79 6.49
CA SER A 80 -0.14 -20.20 6.30
C SER A 80 1.36 -20.38 6.08
N MET A 81 1.87 -21.60 6.29
CA MET A 81 3.23 -21.95 5.87
C MET A 81 3.18 -22.68 4.53
N MET A 82 4.03 -22.27 3.59
CA MET A 82 4.22 -22.94 2.30
C MET A 82 5.70 -22.94 1.97
N ASP A 83 6.27 -24.10 1.66
CA ASP A 83 7.68 -24.27 1.24
C ASP A 83 8.73 -23.57 2.15
N GLY A 84 8.46 -23.51 3.46
CA GLY A 84 9.34 -22.87 4.43
C GLY A 84 9.17 -21.34 4.53
N GLN A 85 8.23 -20.77 3.81
CA GLN A 85 7.85 -19.36 3.83
C GLN A 85 6.56 -19.15 4.63
N VAL A 86 6.40 -17.95 5.21
CA VAL A 86 5.13 -17.50 5.79
C VAL A 86 4.35 -16.78 4.70
N CYS A 87 3.15 -17.25 4.38
CA CYS A 87 2.34 -16.67 3.32
C CYS A 87 1.08 -16.00 3.86
N LEU A 88 0.90 -14.74 3.47
CA LEU A 88 -0.29 -13.92 3.68
C LEU A 88 -1.23 -14.13 2.50
N ARG A 89 -2.51 -14.40 2.77
CA ARG A 89 -3.56 -14.59 1.77
C ARG A 89 -4.79 -13.77 2.08
N TRP A 90 -5.32 -13.09 1.07
CA TRP A 90 -6.53 -12.29 1.18
C TRP A 90 -7.35 -12.36 -0.11
N GLU A 91 -8.63 -12.02 0.02
CA GLU A 91 -9.52 -11.89 -1.13
C GLU A 91 -9.19 -10.60 -1.89
N ALA A 92 -8.74 -10.73 -3.14
CA ALA A 92 -8.43 -9.59 -3.98
C ALA A 92 -9.71 -8.98 -4.55
N MET A 93 -9.70 -7.66 -4.72
CA MET A 93 -10.78 -6.87 -5.29
C MET A 93 -10.39 -6.38 -6.68
N GLU A 94 -11.35 -6.40 -7.61
CA GLU A 94 -11.12 -5.93 -8.97
C GLU A 94 -10.84 -4.42 -8.96
N GLY A 95 -9.78 -4.01 -9.67
CA GLY A 95 -9.39 -2.59 -9.77
C GLY A 95 -8.68 -2.03 -8.54
N VAL A 96 -8.40 -2.83 -7.51
CA VAL A 96 -7.78 -2.40 -6.27
C VAL A 96 -6.30 -2.77 -6.20
N PHE A 97 -5.46 -1.82 -5.78
CA PHE A 97 -4.03 -2.01 -5.59
C PHE A 97 -3.74 -2.38 -4.12
N TYR A 98 -2.69 -3.16 -3.88
CA TYR A 98 -2.24 -3.46 -2.52
C TYR A 98 -0.78 -3.13 -2.32
N HIS A 99 -0.46 -2.64 -1.13
CA HIS A 99 0.92 -2.55 -0.66
C HIS A 99 1.15 -3.54 0.47
N ILE A 100 2.23 -4.30 0.35
CA ILE A 100 2.78 -5.04 1.48
C ILE A 100 3.81 -4.15 2.14
N GLU A 101 3.60 -3.85 3.42
CA GLU A 101 4.48 -3.03 4.20
C GLU A 101 5.03 -3.82 5.39
N GLY A 102 6.27 -3.54 5.76
CA GLY A 102 6.92 -4.17 6.91
C GLY A 102 7.66 -3.19 7.80
N VAL A 103 7.80 -3.56 9.07
CA VAL A 103 8.61 -2.85 10.04
C VAL A 103 9.32 -3.83 10.97
N ALA A 104 10.56 -3.51 11.38
CA ALA A 104 11.37 -4.40 12.21
C ALA A 104 10.95 -4.28 13.68
N SER A 105 10.55 -3.10 14.14
CA SER A 105 10.02 -2.86 15.47
C SER A 105 8.76 -1.99 15.42
N LEU A 106 7.87 -2.14 16.40
CA LEU A 106 6.71 -1.23 16.57
C LEU A 106 7.07 0.03 17.38
N ASP A 107 8.34 0.35 17.52
CA ASP A 107 8.78 1.60 18.14
C ASP A 107 8.29 2.81 17.34
N PHE A 108 7.81 3.84 18.05
CA PHE A 108 7.17 5.04 17.46
C PHE A 108 8.03 5.83 16.46
N GLN A 109 9.32 5.49 16.33
CA GLN A 109 10.26 6.14 15.41
C GLN A 109 10.44 5.37 14.10
N GLU A 110 10.05 4.10 14.04
CA GLU A 110 10.19 3.31 12.82
C GLU A 110 9.02 3.57 11.87
N GLN A 111 9.36 3.78 10.60
CA GLN A 111 8.38 3.94 9.54
C GLN A 111 8.16 2.60 8.83
N TRP A 112 6.91 2.29 8.56
CA TRP A 112 6.55 1.17 7.69
C TRP A 112 7.21 1.34 6.33
N THR A 113 7.97 0.33 5.93
CA THR A 113 8.67 0.31 4.65
C THR A 113 7.82 -0.45 3.66
N LEU A 114 7.60 0.13 2.49
CA LEU A 114 6.98 -0.57 1.37
C LEU A 114 7.90 -1.71 0.91
N ILE A 115 7.40 -2.93 0.94
CA ILE A 115 8.09 -4.13 0.48
C ILE A 115 7.70 -4.44 -0.97
N GLU A 116 6.39 -4.54 -1.23
CA GLU A 116 5.88 -4.91 -2.54
C GLU A 116 4.59 -4.17 -2.88
N ARG A 117 4.40 -3.92 -4.18
CA ARG A 117 3.13 -3.46 -4.75
C ARG A 117 2.51 -4.60 -5.54
N ILE A 118 1.24 -4.84 -5.30
CA ILE A 118 0.48 -5.87 -5.98
C ILE A 118 -0.56 -5.16 -6.83
N ASP A 119 -0.46 -5.40 -8.14
CA ASP A 119 -1.37 -4.84 -9.13
C ASP A 119 -2.76 -5.50 -9.01
N PRO A 120 -3.83 -4.81 -9.44
CA PRO A 120 -5.18 -5.33 -9.38
C PRO A 120 -5.31 -6.65 -10.15
N SER A 121 -5.88 -7.67 -9.52
CA SER A 121 -6.14 -8.96 -10.15
C SER A 121 -7.42 -9.60 -9.61
N MET A 122 -8.01 -10.51 -10.40
CA MET A 122 -9.17 -11.32 -9.98
C MET A 122 -8.77 -12.65 -9.32
N GLU A 123 -7.49 -12.88 -9.04
CA GLU A 123 -7.02 -14.10 -8.40
C GLU A 123 -6.87 -13.89 -6.89
N GLU A 124 -6.95 -14.99 -6.11
CA GLU A 124 -6.63 -14.94 -4.67
C GLU A 124 -5.24 -14.33 -4.50
N ALA A 125 -5.14 -13.25 -3.73
CA ALA A 125 -3.88 -12.56 -3.56
C ALA A 125 -3.04 -13.26 -2.49
N LEU A 126 -1.77 -13.47 -2.82
CA LEU A 126 -0.81 -14.23 -2.04
C LEU A 126 0.52 -13.47 -2.00
N TYR A 127 1.06 -13.27 -0.80
CA TYR A 127 2.42 -12.79 -0.61
C TYR A 127 3.16 -13.69 0.37
N CYS A 128 4.30 -14.25 -0.04
CA CYS A 128 5.10 -15.18 0.78
C CYS A 128 6.41 -14.54 1.22
N ILE A 129 6.63 -14.54 2.53
CA ILE A 129 7.80 -13.99 3.20
C ILE A 129 8.86 -15.08 3.32
N GLU A 130 10.03 -14.83 2.74
CA GLU A 130 11.21 -15.68 2.94
C GLU A 130 11.75 -15.60 4.37
N LEU A 131 12.14 -16.75 4.92
CA LEU A 131 12.76 -16.84 6.24
C LEU A 131 14.27 -17.12 6.12
N PRO A 132 15.13 -16.47 6.94
CA PRO A 132 14.80 -15.49 7.97
C PRO A 132 14.38 -14.15 7.37
N ALA A 133 13.34 -13.55 7.93
CA ALA A 133 12.79 -12.30 7.42
C ALA A 133 13.51 -11.07 7.98
N GLU A 134 13.58 -10.00 7.18
CA GLU A 134 14.11 -8.70 7.59
C GLU A 134 13.16 -7.96 8.54
N PHE A 135 11.85 -8.02 8.26
CA PHE A 135 10.82 -7.40 9.08
C PHE A 135 10.11 -8.43 9.97
N PHE A 136 9.63 -7.98 11.13
CA PHE A 136 8.90 -8.82 12.08
C PHE A 136 7.39 -8.54 12.08
N PHE A 137 6.98 -7.37 11.62
CA PHE A 137 5.59 -6.95 11.52
C PHE A 137 5.27 -6.63 10.06
N TYR A 138 4.10 -7.07 9.61
CA TYR A 138 3.63 -6.91 8.24
C TYR A 138 2.19 -6.41 8.27
N ARG A 139 1.83 -5.58 7.28
CA ARG A 139 0.44 -5.18 7.03
C ARG A 139 0.19 -5.07 5.53
N ILE A 140 -1.07 -5.21 5.17
CA ILE A 140 -1.53 -5.10 3.79
C ILE A 140 -2.37 -3.84 3.70
N ALA A 141 -1.84 -2.82 3.04
CA ALA A 141 -2.59 -1.59 2.78
C ALA A 141 -3.38 -1.75 1.48
N VAL A 142 -4.63 -1.30 1.50
CA VAL A 142 -5.49 -1.22 0.32
C VAL A 142 -5.38 0.17 -0.25
N LEU A 143 -5.10 0.26 -1.55
CA LEU A 143 -4.93 1.52 -2.26
C LEU A 143 -6.01 1.65 -3.33
N GLU A 144 -6.68 2.78 -3.28
CA GLU A 144 -7.73 3.14 -4.23
C GLU A 144 -7.37 4.41 -4.97
N GLU A 145 -7.78 4.44 -6.23
CA GLU A 145 -7.80 5.66 -7.01
C GLU A 145 -8.91 6.57 -6.47
N VAL A 146 -8.51 7.64 -5.78
CA VAL A 146 -9.44 8.68 -5.34
C VAL A 146 -9.42 9.85 -6.32
N ASP A 147 -10.59 10.43 -6.55
CA ASP A 147 -10.68 11.73 -7.21
C ASP A 147 -10.29 12.87 -6.26
N GLN A 148 -10.21 14.11 -6.76
CA GLN A 148 -9.88 15.28 -5.93
C GLN A 148 -10.89 15.59 -4.81
N GLY A 149 -12.05 14.94 -4.81
CA GLY A 149 -13.03 15.01 -3.72
C GLY A 149 -12.70 14.05 -2.56
N GLY A 150 -11.71 13.18 -2.72
CA GLY A 150 -11.47 12.04 -1.83
C GLY A 150 -12.51 10.94 -2.02
N ASN A 151 -13.24 10.95 -3.13
CA ASN A 151 -14.26 9.96 -3.41
C ASN A 151 -13.63 8.80 -4.18
N SER A 152 -13.69 7.61 -3.58
CA SER A 152 -13.45 6.35 -4.28
C SER A 152 -14.67 5.95 -5.10
N THR A 153 -14.45 5.32 -6.26
CA THR A 153 -15.52 4.75 -7.09
C THR A 153 -15.72 3.25 -6.85
N ILE A 154 -14.86 2.65 -6.03
CA ILE A 154 -14.91 1.25 -5.62
C ILE A 154 -15.54 1.21 -4.23
N ASP A 155 -16.40 0.24 -3.96
CA ASP A 155 -16.84 -0.09 -2.60
C ASP A 155 -15.78 -1.06 -2.03
N PRO A 156 -14.88 -0.61 -1.13
CA PRO A 156 -13.68 -1.37 -0.72
C PRO A 156 -13.99 -2.56 0.18
N THR A 157 -15.27 -2.74 0.50
CA THR A 157 -15.71 -3.84 1.33
C THR A 157 -16.24 -4.95 0.43
N PRO A 158 -15.57 -6.12 0.38
CA PRO A 158 -16.33 -7.35 0.17
C PRO A 158 -17.53 -7.28 1.10
N VAL A 159 -18.73 -7.61 0.61
CA VAL A 159 -20.01 -7.35 1.31
C VAL A 159 -20.07 -7.98 2.72
N ASP A 160 -19.11 -8.86 3.06
CA ASP A 160 -18.93 -9.52 4.36
C ASP A 160 -17.62 -9.15 5.12
N TYR A 161 -16.85 -8.15 4.67
CA TYR A 161 -15.56 -7.77 5.26
C TYR A 161 -15.72 -6.64 6.30
N ASP A 162 -16.23 -6.97 7.48
CA ASP A 162 -16.29 -6.05 8.61
C ASP A 162 -14.92 -6.06 9.33
N SER A 163 -13.90 -5.43 8.72
CA SER A 163 -12.53 -5.52 9.22
C SER A 163 -12.32 -4.78 10.52
N ALA A 164 -11.80 -5.48 11.52
CA ALA A 164 -11.39 -4.92 12.79
C ALA A 164 -9.88 -4.70 12.80
N ALA A 165 -9.42 -3.50 12.45
CA ALA A 165 -7.98 -3.21 12.47
C ALA A 165 -7.51 -2.87 13.89
N ILE A 166 -6.44 -3.53 14.35
CA ILE A 166 -5.70 -3.06 15.52
C ILE A 166 -5.05 -1.72 15.18
N GLY A 167 -5.38 -0.68 15.93
CA GLY A 167 -4.84 0.67 15.71
C GLY A 167 -3.44 0.82 16.29
N GLN A 168 -3.25 0.45 17.56
CA GLN A 168 -1.97 0.56 18.25
C GLN A 168 -1.72 -0.63 19.18
N VAL A 169 -0.45 -1.01 19.28
CA VAL A 169 0.04 -1.93 20.31
C VAL A 169 1.16 -1.21 21.07
N LEU A 170 1.01 -1.11 22.38
CA LEU A 170 1.94 -0.41 23.27
C LEU A 170 2.34 -1.31 24.42
N LEU A 171 3.48 -1.00 25.04
CA LEU A 171 3.85 -1.55 26.32
C LEU A 171 3.59 -0.50 27.41
N GLU A 172 2.69 -0.80 28.34
CA GLU A 172 2.40 0.03 29.51
C GLU A 172 2.75 -0.74 30.79
N GLY A 173 3.88 -0.41 31.40
CA GLY A 173 4.41 -1.20 32.53
C GLY A 173 4.83 -2.59 32.06
N ASP A 174 4.25 -3.63 32.68
CA ASP A 174 4.49 -5.04 32.32
C ASP A 174 3.36 -5.62 31.45
N SER A 175 2.42 -4.79 30.97
CA SER A 175 1.28 -5.21 30.16
C SER A 175 1.41 -4.74 28.70
N VAL A 176 1.02 -5.61 27.76
CA VAL A 176 0.78 -5.18 26.37
C VAL A 176 -0.63 -4.59 26.27
N VAL A 177 -0.73 -3.39 25.73
CA VAL A 177 -1.98 -2.64 25.56
C VAL A 177 -2.28 -2.52 24.08
N ILE A 178 -3.48 -2.95 23.71
CA ILE A 178 -3.96 -2.96 22.33
C ILE A 178 -5.12 -1.99 22.25
N THR A 179 -5.06 -1.02 21.33
CA THR A 179 -6.12 -0.03 21.11
C THR A 179 -6.55 -0.03 19.65
N TRP A 180 -7.83 0.26 19.43
CA TRP A 180 -8.41 0.39 18.09
C TRP A 180 -9.65 1.29 18.14
N THR A 181 -10.13 1.66 16.97
CA THR A 181 -11.36 2.45 16.80
C THR A 181 -12.44 1.63 16.13
N GLY A 182 -13.70 1.92 16.44
CA GLY A 182 -14.86 1.26 15.85
C GLY A 182 -16.15 2.03 16.11
N ASP A 183 -17.29 1.56 15.60
CA ASP A 183 -18.59 2.13 15.97
C ASP A 183 -18.93 1.77 17.44
N PRO A 184 -19.61 2.63 18.23
CA PRO A 184 -19.98 2.30 19.60
C PRO A 184 -20.92 1.10 19.73
N SER A 185 -21.62 0.72 18.65
CA SER A 185 -22.45 -0.48 18.60
C SER A 185 -21.67 -1.77 18.31
N ASP A 186 -20.40 -1.64 17.92
CA ASP A 186 -19.54 -2.78 17.60
C ASP A 186 -19.17 -3.58 18.84
N VAL A 187 -18.99 -4.89 18.63
CA VAL A 187 -18.50 -5.82 19.63
C VAL A 187 -17.28 -6.49 19.03
N PHE A 188 -16.17 -6.51 19.76
CA PHE A 188 -14.95 -7.15 19.29
C PHE A 188 -14.57 -8.33 20.17
N ARG A 189 -13.91 -9.30 19.57
CA ARG A 189 -13.24 -10.40 20.25
C ARG A 189 -11.75 -10.28 20.02
N LEU A 190 -10.96 -10.49 21.07
CA LEU A 190 -9.51 -10.55 20.96
C LEU A 190 -9.02 -11.97 21.23
N SER A 191 -8.16 -12.48 20.35
CA SER A 191 -7.49 -13.77 20.50
C SER A 191 -5.98 -13.60 20.42
N TYR A 192 -5.24 -14.54 20.99
CA TYR A 192 -3.79 -14.61 20.89
C TYR A 192 -3.31 -16.00 20.48
N ALA A 193 -2.10 -16.08 19.93
CA ALA A 193 -1.40 -17.32 19.69
C ALA A 193 0.08 -17.18 20.05
N THR A 194 0.73 -18.30 20.36
CA THR A 194 2.18 -18.37 20.63
C THR A 194 2.98 -18.83 19.40
N SER A 195 2.25 -19.13 18.32
CA SER A 195 2.75 -19.40 16.99
C SER A 195 1.80 -18.74 16.00
N LEU A 196 2.33 -18.18 14.91
CA LEU A 196 1.53 -17.51 13.90
C LEU A 196 0.46 -18.42 13.28
N LEU A 197 0.70 -19.75 13.28
CA LEU A 197 -0.24 -20.75 12.79
C LEU A 197 -1.27 -21.22 13.84
N GLY A 198 -1.23 -20.63 15.03
CA GLY A 198 -2.07 -21.03 16.15
C GLY A 198 -1.48 -22.19 16.97
N PRO A 199 -2.28 -22.81 17.86
CA PRO A 199 -3.71 -22.54 18.05
C PRO A 199 -3.99 -21.12 18.58
N TRP A 200 -5.06 -20.52 18.08
CA TRP A 200 -5.55 -19.22 18.56
C TRP A 200 -6.44 -19.43 19.79
N MET A 201 -6.08 -18.78 20.89
CA MET A 201 -6.76 -18.82 22.17
C MET A 201 -7.46 -17.49 22.38
N GLU A 202 -8.71 -17.52 22.81
CA GLU A 202 -9.47 -16.31 23.13
C GLU A 202 -8.92 -15.66 24.40
N LEU A 203 -8.68 -14.34 24.36
CA LEU A 203 -8.38 -13.53 25.54
C LEU A 203 -9.66 -13.00 26.17
N GLU A 204 -10.50 -12.38 25.33
CA GLU A 204 -11.74 -11.75 25.74
C GLU A 204 -12.76 -11.86 24.62
N ALA A 205 -13.96 -12.32 24.99
CA ALA A 205 -15.03 -12.63 24.05
C ALA A 205 -15.79 -11.37 23.60
N GLU A 206 -15.97 -10.40 24.49
CA GLU A 206 -16.77 -9.21 24.22
C GLU A 206 -16.10 -7.93 24.74
N ILE A 207 -15.54 -7.16 23.81
CA ILE A 207 -14.96 -5.85 24.07
C ILE A 207 -15.89 -4.80 23.46
N ARG A 208 -16.39 -3.90 24.31
CA ARG A 208 -17.36 -2.85 23.97
C ARG A 208 -16.82 -1.49 24.36
N SER A 209 -17.25 -0.45 23.65
CA SER A 209 -16.91 0.93 23.97
C SER A 209 -18.06 1.88 23.67
N GLU A 210 -18.28 2.87 24.54
CA GLU A 210 -19.32 3.90 24.34
C GLU A 210 -18.84 5.09 23.50
N ASN A 211 -17.53 5.22 23.25
CA ASN A 211 -16.92 6.42 22.67
C ASN A 211 -16.08 6.14 21.41
N SER A 212 -16.32 5.01 20.74
CA SER A 212 -15.57 4.58 19.55
C SER A 212 -14.08 4.32 19.78
N GLN A 213 -13.60 4.34 21.03
CA GLN A 213 -12.21 4.04 21.38
C GLN A 213 -12.19 2.75 22.22
N PHE A 214 -11.56 1.72 21.68
CA PHE A 214 -11.49 0.41 22.33
C PHE A 214 -10.07 0.18 22.85
N ARG A 215 -9.98 -0.55 23.97
CA ARG A 215 -8.71 -0.88 24.64
C ARG A 215 -8.80 -2.25 25.27
N PHE A 216 -7.76 -3.05 25.08
CA PHE A 216 -7.52 -4.28 25.82
C PHE A 216 -6.12 -4.25 26.45
N GLU A 217 -5.98 -4.87 27.61
CA GLU A 217 -4.70 -4.99 28.31
C GLU A 217 -4.40 -6.45 28.61
N ASP A 218 -3.26 -6.91 28.14
CA ASP A 218 -2.75 -8.26 28.32
C ASP A 218 -1.54 -8.24 29.29
N PRO A 219 -1.77 -8.43 30.59
CA PRO A 219 -0.71 -8.43 31.59
C PRO A 219 0.16 -9.69 31.53
N GLN A 220 -0.31 -10.75 30.85
CA GLN A 220 0.40 -12.02 30.74
C GLN A 220 1.21 -12.12 29.45
N ALA A 221 1.21 -11.07 28.63
CA ALA A 221 1.95 -11.01 27.39
C ALA A 221 3.46 -11.22 27.60
N LEU A 222 3.99 -10.68 28.69
CA LEU A 222 5.41 -10.70 29.02
C LEU A 222 5.84 -11.78 30.02
N GLU A 223 4.89 -12.53 30.58
CA GLU A 223 5.20 -13.66 31.49
C GLU A 223 5.76 -14.88 30.73
N MET A 224 5.68 -14.86 29.40
CA MET A 224 6.21 -15.91 28.52
C MET A 224 7.71 -15.74 28.29
N ASP A 225 8.41 -16.83 27.99
CA ASP A 225 9.82 -16.72 27.62
C ASP A 225 9.98 -15.85 26.37
N ALA A 226 11.11 -15.14 26.26
CA ALA A 226 11.39 -14.29 25.10
C ALA A 226 11.48 -15.06 23.77
N ALA A 227 11.42 -16.40 23.81
CA ALA A 227 11.41 -17.28 22.64
C ALA A 227 9.99 -17.65 22.17
N SER A 228 8.95 -17.25 22.91
CA SER A 228 7.54 -17.54 22.62
C SER A 228 6.78 -16.24 22.34
N PRO A 229 6.83 -15.73 21.09
CA PRO A 229 6.15 -14.47 20.75
C PRO A 229 4.63 -14.60 20.92
N ARG A 230 3.97 -13.52 21.37
CA ARG A 230 2.51 -13.38 21.27
C ARG A 230 2.12 -12.72 19.96
N PHE A 231 1.20 -13.37 19.25
CA PHE A 231 0.48 -12.82 18.10
C PHE A 231 -0.95 -12.51 18.54
N TYR A 232 -1.51 -11.40 18.08
CA TYR A 232 -2.88 -10.99 18.40
C TYR A 232 -3.74 -10.97 17.14
N ARG A 233 -5.01 -11.31 17.30
CA ARG A 233 -6.03 -11.18 16.27
C ARG A 233 -7.25 -10.51 16.88
N LEU A 234 -7.75 -9.50 16.18
CA LEU A 234 -8.98 -8.79 16.51
C LEU A 234 -10.05 -9.22 15.50
N ASP A 235 -11.17 -9.72 16.00
CA ASP A 235 -12.31 -10.07 15.17
C ASP A 235 -13.49 -9.18 15.57
N LYS A 236 -14.17 -8.54 14.61
CA LYS A 236 -15.47 -7.92 14.89
C LYS A 236 -16.53 -9.01 14.97
N TRP A 237 -17.24 -9.04 16.09
CA TRP A 237 -18.31 -9.99 16.32
C TRP A 237 -19.57 -9.52 15.61
N VAL A 238 -19.85 -10.11 14.46
CA VAL A 238 -21.14 -9.96 13.77
C VAL A 238 -22.16 -10.84 14.52
N MET A 239 -23.09 -10.22 15.25
CA MET A 239 -24.18 -10.98 15.88
C MET A 239 -25.02 -11.62 14.77
N PRO A 240 -25.38 -12.91 14.88
CA PRO A 240 -26.25 -13.58 13.91
C PRO A 240 -27.66 -12.99 13.87
#